data_AF-A0A5K1F270-F1
#
_entry.id   AF-A0A5K1F270-F1
#
_cell.length_a   1.000
_cell.length_b   1.000
_cell.length_c   1.000
_cell.angle_alpha   90.00
_cell.angle_beta   90.00
_cell.angle_gamma   90.00
#
_symmetry.space_group_name_H-M   'P 1'
#
loop_
_entity.id
_entity.type
_entity.pdbx_description
1 polymer ?
#
loop_
_entity_poly.entity_id
_entity_poly.type
_entity_poly.pdbx_seq_one_letter_code
_entity_poly.pdbx_strand_id
1 'polypeptide(L)'
;MQEFLELQQNHLSLKEYITKYRHLEVYCPHLYTTDEARADKFVHGLRDGLRSKVISSKPRDLDEAVTMARCMEEDWARTQKDHHKKINQHSHDGRTQVKHYNFAGKAKPYGRRDDRAFRRNRPNHNDTTQRAVTTPTLSRCPACS
;
A
#
# COMPACT_ATOMS: atom_id res chain seq x y z
N MET A 1 -8.35 34.51 7.21
CA MET A 1 -7.26 33.97 6.35
C MET A 1 -6.52 32.82 7.02
N GLN A 2 -6.07 32.93 8.27
CA GLN A 2 -5.34 31.85 8.95
C GLN A 2 -6.15 30.54 9.05
N GLU A 3 -7.45 30.63 9.35
CA GLU A 3 -8.35 29.47 9.39
C GLU A 3 -8.38 28.66 8.09
N PHE A 4 -8.25 29.32 6.93
CA PHE A 4 -8.21 28.64 5.63
C PHE A 4 -6.84 28.02 5.33
N LEU A 5 -5.77 28.60 5.88
CA LEU A 5 -4.43 28.04 5.79
C LEU A 5 -4.30 26.77 6.64
N GLU A 6 -4.90 26.78 7.83
CA GLU A 6 -4.89 25.68 8.80
C GLU A 6 -6.01 24.66 8.58
N LEU A 7 -6.92 24.91 7.62
CA LEU A 7 -8.02 24.00 7.33
C LEU A 7 -7.49 22.63 6.89
N GLN A 8 -7.79 21.63 7.71
CA GLN A 8 -7.52 20.23 7.48
C GLN A 8 -8.78 19.41 7.79
N GLN A 9 -8.93 18.29 7.09
CA GLN A 9 -10.06 17.38 7.28
C GLN A 9 -10.03 16.79 8.70
N ASN A 10 -8.89 16.31 9.18
CA ASN A 10 -8.74 15.73 10.53
C ASN A 10 -9.86 14.73 10.86
N HIS A 11 -10.73 15.07 11.82
CA HIS A 11 -11.89 14.27 12.25
C HIS A 11 -13.21 14.66 11.55
N LEU A 12 -13.21 15.67 10.69
CA LEU A 12 -14.38 16.09 9.93
C LEU A 12 -14.71 15.04 8.86
N SER A 13 -16.00 14.83 8.63
CA SER A 13 -16.44 14.10 7.44
C SER A 13 -15.99 14.84 6.18
N LEU A 14 -15.82 14.10 5.07
CA LEU A 14 -15.44 14.70 3.80
C LEU A 14 -16.42 15.82 3.39
N LYS A 15 -17.73 15.59 3.61
CA LYS A 15 -18.78 16.56 3.33
C LYS A 15 -18.61 17.86 4.13
N GLU A 16 -18.37 17.76 5.44
CA GLU A 16 -18.16 18.94 6.29
C GLU A 16 -16.90 19.72 5.89
N TYR A 17 -15.82 18.99 5.57
CA TYR A 17 -14.58 19.59 5.10
C TYR A 17 -14.79 20.37 3.80
N ILE A 18 -15.49 19.78 2.80
CA ILE A 18 -15.81 20.45 1.54
C ILE A 18 -16.62 21.72 1.79
N THR A 19 -17.67 21.65 2.62
CA THR A 19 -18.50 22.82 2.94
C THR A 19 -17.68 23.94 3.57
N LYS A 20 -16.81 23.63 4.54
CA LYS A 20 -15.94 24.62 5.16
C LYS A 20 -14.93 25.19 4.17
N TYR A 21 -14.36 24.35 3.30
CA TYR A 21 -13.42 24.77 2.28
C TYR A 21 -14.05 25.79 1.33
N ARG A 22 -15.22 25.46 0.77
CA ARG A 22 -15.97 26.34 -0.14
C ARG A 22 -16.41 27.63 0.54
N HIS A 23 -16.84 27.56 1.81
CA HIS A 23 -17.18 28.74 2.58
C HIS A 23 -15.99 29.68 2.75
N LEU A 24 -14.82 29.15 3.12
CA LEU A 24 -13.61 29.96 3.34
C LEU A 24 -12.97 30.46 2.03
N GLU A 25 -13.13 29.73 0.93
CA GLU A 25 -12.68 30.10 -0.42
C GLU A 25 -13.24 31.46 -0.84
N VAL A 26 -14.53 31.72 -0.55
CA VAL A 26 -15.22 32.98 -0.87
C VAL A 26 -14.57 34.19 -0.20
N TYR A 27 -13.98 34.02 0.98
CA TYR A 27 -13.32 35.10 1.72
C TYR A 27 -11.85 35.29 1.33
N CYS A 28 -11.28 34.39 0.53
CA CYS A 28 -9.86 34.41 0.15
C CYS A 28 -9.64 34.27 -1.38
N PRO A 29 -10.34 35.04 -2.25
CA PRO A 29 -10.27 34.84 -3.71
C PRO A 29 -8.88 35.10 -4.29
N HIS A 30 -8.06 35.92 -3.63
CA HIS A 30 -6.71 36.26 -4.07
C HIS A 30 -5.63 35.29 -3.60
N LEU A 31 -5.96 34.34 -2.71
CA LEU A 31 -4.96 33.44 -2.13
C LEU A 31 -4.49 32.38 -3.13
N TYR A 32 -5.36 31.97 -4.05
CA TYR A 32 -5.04 31.02 -5.11
C TYR A 32 -5.53 31.56 -6.45
N THR A 33 -4.58 31.98 -7.27
CA THR A 33 -4.81 32.56 -8.60
C THR A 33 -5.14 31.51 -9.65
N THR A 34 -4.74 30.25 -9.45
CA THR A 34 -5.05 29.12 -10.36
C THR A 34 -5.97 28.10 -9.69
N ASP A 35 -6.83 27.47 -10.48
CA ASP A 35 -7.70 26.40 -9.99
C ASP A 35 -6.91 25.16 -9.54
N GLU A 36 -5.76 24.91 -10.18
CA GLU A 36 -4.81 23.87 -9.77
C GLU A 36 -4.27 24.11 -8.35
N ALA A 37 -3.91 25.35 -8.00
CA ALA A 37 -3.44 25.67 -6.65
C ALA A 37 -4.55 25.51 -5.60
N ARG A 38 -5.81 25.79 -5.97
CA ARG A 38 -6.98 25.54 -5.11
C ARG A 38 -7.22 24.04 -4.92
N ALA A 39 -7.11 23.26 -6.00
CA ALA A 39 -7.23 21.82 -5.95
C ALA A 39 -6.12 21.22 -5.07
N ASP A 40 -4.87 21.62 -5.29
CA ASP A 40 -3.73 21.16 -4.48
C ASP A 40 -3.94 21.49 -3.01
N LYS A 41 -4.36 22.71 -2.66
CA LYS A 41 -4.62 23.03 -1.26
C LYS A 41 -5.71 22.14 -0.66
N PHE A 42 -6.81 21.93 -1.39
CA PHE A 42 -7.89 21.06 -0.96
C PHE A 42 -7.38 19.64 -0.69
N VAL A 43 -6.58 19.07 -1.61
CA VAL A 43 -6.03 17.73 -1.51
C VAL A 43 -5.05 17.59 -0.34
N HIS A 44 -4.19 18.59 -0.11
CA HIS A 44 -3.24 18.56 1.00
C HIS A 44 -3.90 18.57 2.37
N GLY A 45 -5.08 19.19 2.49
CA GLY A 45 -5.89 19.19 3.70
C GLY A 45 -6.70 17.91 3.92
N LEU A 46 -6.78 16.97 2.97
CA LEU A 46 -7.45 15.68 3.18
C LEU A 46 -6.68 14.79 4.17
N ARG A 47 -7.41 13.87 4.82
CA ARG A 47 -6.79 12.84 5.69
C ARG A 47 -5.84 11.93 4.89
N ASP A 48 -4.75 11.46 5.49
CA ASP A 48 -3.68 10.71 4.81
C ASP A 48 -4.16 9.59 3.87
N GLY A 49 -5.06 8.74 4.35
CA GLY A 49 -5.56 7.59 3.57
C GLY A 49 -6.34 8.00 2.32
N LEU A 50 -6.97 9.18 2.33
CA LEU A 50 -7.70 9.72 1.18
C LEU A 50 -6.77 10.59 0.30
N ARG A 51 -5.95 11.43 0.94
CA ARG A 51 -4.98 12.32 0.31
C ARG A 51 -4.07 11.58 -0.67
N SER A 52 -3.43 10.48 -0.25
CA SER A 52 -2.52 9.72 -1.11
C SER A 52 -3.19 9.21 -2.39
N LYS A 53 -4.47 8.81 -2.31
CA LYS A 53 -5.24 8.33 -3.46
C LYS A 53 -5.57 9.47 -4.42
N VAL A 54 -6.04 10.60 -3.88
CA VAL A 54 -6.43 11.75 -4.71
C VAL A 54 -5.22 12.40 -5.38
N ILE A 55 -4.08 12.55 -4.67
CA ILE A 55 -2.82 13.04 -5.27
C ILE A 55 -2.41 12.19 -6.47
N SER A 56 -2.55 10.87 -6.37
CA SER A 56 -2.17 9.95 -7.44
C SER A 56 -3.01 10.14 -8.70
N SER A 57 -4.26 10.60 -8.55
CA SER A 57 -5.17 10.89 -9.67
C SER A 57 -4.95 12.25 -10.33
N LYS A 58 -4.15 13.14 -9.71
CA LYS A 58 -3.79 14.47 -10.25
C LYS A 58 -4.99 15.29 -10.74
N PRO A 59 -5.88 15.73 -9.83
CA PRO A 59 -7.00 16.59 -10.21
C PRO A 59 -6.51 17.93 -10.77
N ARG A 60 -7.17 18.44 -11.81
CA ARG A 60 -6.84 19.71 -12.47
C ARG A 60 -7.53 20.90 -11.82
N ASP A 61 -8.70 20.67 -11.24
CA ASP A 61 -9.51 21.68 -10.59
C ASP A 61 -10.12 21.16 -9.28
N LEU A 62 -10.75 22.08 -8.55
CA LEU A 62 -11.32 21.79 -7.24
C LEU A 62 -12.52 20.84 -7.32
N ASP A 63 -13.34 20.91 -8.36
CA ASP A 63 -14.52 20.05 -8.50
C ASP A 63 -14.15 18.61 -8.86
N GLU A 64 -13.12 18.44 -9.69
CA GLU A 64 -12.49 17.16 -9.98
C GLU A 64 -11.87 16.58 -8.71
N ALA A 65 -11.15 17.37 -7.92
CA ALA A 65 -10.58 16.93 -6.64
C ALA A 65 -11.66 16.47 -5.65
N VAL A 66 -12.77 17.21 -5.56
CA VAL A 66 -13.93 16.85 -4.71
C VAL A 66 -14.58 15.55 -5.18
N THR A 67 -14.79 15.42 -6.49
CA THR A 67 -15.39 14.22 -7.09
C THR A 67 -14.53 12.99 -6.84
N MET A 68 -13.22 13.09 -7.09
CA MET A 68 -12.26 12.02 -6.83
C MET A 68 -12.21 11.65 -5.35
N ALA A 69 -12.17 12.64 -4.45
CA ALA A 69 -12.19 12.40 -3.00
C ALA A 69 -13.44 11.63 -2.57
N ARG A 70 -14.61 11.98 -3.11
CA ARG A 70 -15.86 11.27 -2.83
C ARG A 70 -15.82 9.82 -3.31
N CYS A 71 -15.42 9.59 -4.57
CA CYS A 71 -15.31 8.24 -5.12
C CYS A 71 -14.36 7.36 -4.27
N MET A 72 -13.19 7.89 -3.91
CA MET A 72 -12.20 7.15 -3.13
C MET A 72 -12.67 6.85 -1.70
N GLU A 73 -13.47 7.74 -1.08
CA GLU A 73 -14.06 7.49 0.24
C GLU A 73 -15.12 6.38 0.20
N GLU A 74 -15.98 6.38 -0.83
CA GLU A 74 -17.00 5.34 -1.01
C GLU A 74 -16.36 3.97 -1.27
N ASP A 75 -15.31 3.92 -2.09
CA ASP A 75 -14.59 2.67 -2.40
C ASP A 75 -13.84 2.12 -1.18
N TRP A 76 -13.25 2.99 -0.36
CA TRP A 76 -12.65 2.58 0.91
C TRP A 76 -13.68 1.93 1.84
N ALA A 77 -14.89 2.48 1.93
CA ALA A 77 -15.96 1.93 2.74
C ALA A 77 -16.46 0.57 2.25
N ARG A 78 -16.39 0.30 0.93
CA ARG A 78 -16.72 -1.00 0.33
C ARG A 78 -15.66 -2.05 0.66
N THR A 79 -14.39 -1.77 0.41
CA THR A 79 -13.30 -2.72 0.64
C THR A 79 -13.16 -3.13 2.12
N GLN A 80 -13.33 -2.20 3.07
CA GLN A 80 -13.25 -2.53 4.50
C GLN A 80 -14.26 -3.61 4.94
N LYS A 81 -15.46 -3.63 4.35
CA LYS A 81 -16.50 -4.63 4.66
C LYS A 81 -16.12 -6.04 4.18
N ASP A 82 -15.43 -6.13 3.05
CA ASP A 82 -15.03 -7.41 2.47
C ASP A 82 -13.84 -8.06 3.20
N HIS A 83 -12.95 -7.26 3.79
CA HIS A 83 -11.82 -7.78 4.56
C HIS A 83 -12.24 -8.34 5.93
N HIS A 84 -13.26 -7.76 6.57
CA HIS A 84 -13.78 -8.26 7.85
C HIS A 84 -14.41 -9.65 7.73
N LYS A 85 -15.02 -9.97 6.58
CA LYS A 85 -15.60 -11.30 6.31
C LYS A 85 -14.54 -12.39 6.15
N LYS A 86 -13.32 -12.06 5.69
CA LYS A 86 -12.26 -13.05 5.40
C LYS A 86 -11.44 -13.42 6.64
N ILE A 87 -11.27 -12.51 7.59
CA ILE A 87 -10.54 -12.77 8.84
C ILE A 87 -11.33 -13.74 9.74
N ASN A 88 -12.67 -13.61 9.77
CA ASN A 88 -13.52 -14.48 10.60
C ASN A 88 -13.76 -15.88 9.98
N GLN A 89 -13.51 -16.06 8.67
CA GLN A 89 -13.60 -17.37 8.00
C GLN A 89 -12.32 -18.20 8.12
N HIS A 90 -11.16 -17.57 8.33
CA HIS A 90 -9.88 -18.29 8.45
C HIS A 90 -9.73 -19.07 9.77
N SER A 91 -10.63 -18.87 10.73
CA SER A 91 -10.65 -19.63 11.99
C SER A 91 -11.50 -20.91 11.93
N HIS A 92 -12.32 -21.10 10.88
CA HIS A 92 -13.23 -22.26 10.78
C HIS A 92 -12.93 -23.23 9.63
N ASP A 93 -11.94 -22.96 8.78
CA ASP A 93 -11.57 -23.81 7.64
C ASP A 93 -10.28 -24.64 7.88
N GLY A 94 -10.10 -25.10 9.11
CA GLY A 94 -9.11 -26.12 9.48
C GLY A 94 -9.53 -27.55 9.12
N ARG A 95 -10.28 -27.78 8.04
CA ARG A 95 -10.66 -29.13 7.63
C ARG A 95 -10.83 -29.26 6.12
N THR A 96 -9.72 -29.18 5.38
CA THR A 96 -9.61 -29.79 4.05
C THR A 96 -9.78 -31.31 4.22
N GLN A 97 -11.02 -31.80 4.19
CA GLN A 97 -11.30 -33.22 4.03
C GLN A 97 -11.11 -33.54 2.55
N VAL A 98 -9.88 -33.88 2.18
CA VAL A 98 -9.56 -34.40 0.85
C VAL A 98 -10.37 -35.69 0.65
N LYS A 99 -11.43 -35.63 -0.15
CA LYS A 99 -12.17 -36.81 -0.60
C LYS A 99 -11.31 -37.55 -1.62
N HIS A 100 -10.48 -38.48 -1.15
CA HIS A 100 -9.86 -39.48 -2.01
C HIS A 100 -10.94 -40.48 -2.45
N TYR A 101 -11.24 -40.49 -3.76
CA TYR A 101 -12.04 -41.54 -4.38
C TYR A 101 -11.22 -42.83 -4.36
N ASN A 102 -11.69 -43.85 -3.66
CA ASN A 102 -11.03 -45.14 -3.58
C ASN A 102 -11.19 -45.89 -4.92
N PHE A 103 -10.17 -45.83 -5.77
CA PHE A 103 -10.02 -46.76 -6.89
C PHE A 103 -9.40 -48.05 -6.34
N ALA A 104 -10.15 -49.15 -6.42
CA ALA A 104 -9.73 -50.47 -5.98
C ALA A 104 -8.49 -50.93 -6.76
N GLY A 105 -7.35 -51.00 -6.07
CA GLY A 105 -6.10 -51.53 -6.61
C GLY A 105 -5.26 -52.09 -5.46
N LYS A 106 -5.14 -53.42 -5.42
CA LYS A 106 -4.35 -54.15 -4.43
C LYS A 106 -2.85 -53.93 -4.65
N ALA A 107 -2.11 -53.40 -3.67
CA ALA A 107 -0.67 -53.64 -3.49
C ALA A 107 -0.21 -53.28 -2.06
N LYS A 108 0.67 -54.12 -1.50
CA LYS A 108 1.13 -54.20 -0.09
C LYS A 108 1.94 -52.97 0.40
N PRO A 109 1.97 -52.68 1.73
CA PRO A 109 2.81 -51.64 2.28
C PRO A 109 4.22 -52.19 2.60
N TYR A 110 5.27 -51.53 2.11
CA TYR A 110 6.62 -51.67 2.62
C TYR A 110 7.19 -50.29 2.97
N GLY A 111 7.60 -50.14 4.24
CA GLY A 111 8.61 -49.20 4.72
C GLY A 111 8.33 -47.70 4.64
N ARG A 112 8.00 -47.07 5.78
CA ARG A 112 8.35 -45.66 5.98
C ARG A 112 9.86 -45.51 5.82
N ARG A 113 10.28 -44.61 4.93
CA ARG A 113 11.64 -44.04 4.94
C ARG A 113 11.50 -42.56 5.24
N ASP A 114 11.97 -42.17 6.42
CA ASP A 114 12.07 -40.78 6.85
C ASP A 114 13.20 -40.08 6.06
N ASP A 115 12.87 -39.42 4.95
CA ASP A 115 13.79 -38.54 4.23
C ASP A 115 13.89 -37.16 4.90
N ARG A 116 14.41 -37.15 6.14
CA ARG A 116 14.89 -35.93 6.80
C ARG A 116 16.32 -35.65 6.33
N ALA A 117 16.47 -35.15 5.10
CA ALA A 117 17.79 -34.83 4.54
C ALA A 117 17.81 -33.56 3.67
N PHE A 118 17.16 -32.47 4.11
CA PHE A 118 17.40 -31.12 3.55
C PHE A 118 17.40 -30.01 4.63
N ARG A 119 17.89 -30.30 5.84
CA ARG A 119 18.42 -29.25 6.72
C ARG A 119 19.94 -29.30 6.69
N ARG A 120 20.55 -28.73 5.65
CA ARG A 120 21.94 -28.28 5.74
C ARG A 120 21.96 -26.85 6.25
N ASN A 121 22.54 -26.73 7.44
CA ASN A 121 22.92 -25.55 8.17
C ASN A 121 23.33 -24.38 7.26
N ARG A 122 22.75 -23.20 7.53
CA ARG A 122 23.26 -21.91 7.09
C ARG A 122 24.08 -21.33 8.26
N PRO A 123 25.42 -21.34 8.23
CA PRO A 123 26.20 -20.54 9.16
C PRO A 123 26.12 -19.09 8.72
N ASN A 124 25.55 -18.28 9.59
CA ASN A 124 25.53 -16.83 9.54
C ASN A 124 26.94 -16.33 9.91
N HIS A 125 27.69 -15.74 8.98
CA HIS A 125 28.97 -15.12 9.29
C HIS A 125 28.79 -13.60 9.22
N ASN A 126 28.74 -12.98 10.40
CA ASN A 126 29.04 -11.57 10.60
C ASN A 126 30.46 -11.50 11.16
N ASP A 127 31.42 -11.00 10.39
CA ASP A 127 32.70 -10.60 10.96
C ASP A 127 33.06 -9.20 10.49
N THR A 128 32.91 -8.28 11.43
CA THR A 128 33.56 -6.99 11.48
C THR A 128 35.02 -7.26 11.81
N THR A 129 35.97 -6.63 11.09
CA THR A 129 37.12 -5.87 11.65
C THR A 129 38.40 -5.95 10.79
N GLN A 130 38.79 -4.76 10.29
CA GLN A 130 40.16 -4.21 10.15
C GLN A 130 41.04 -4.44 8.90
N ARG A 131 41.45 -3.26 8.36
CA ARG A 131 42.75 -2.86 7.76
C ARG A 131 43.08 -3.47 6.39
N ALA A 132 43.77 -2.83 5.44
CA ALA A 132 44.23 -1.46 5.19
C ALA A 132 44.83 -1.49 3.76
N VAL A 133 44.59 -0.45 2.96
CA VAL A 133 45.49 0.18 1.94
C VAL A 133 46.38 -0.75 1.08
N THR A 134 46.11 -0.84 -0.25
CA THR A 134 46.94 -0.28 -1.35
C THR A 134 46.41 -0.72 -2.73
N THR A 135 46.45 0.21 -3.67
CA THR A 135 46.17 0.14 -5.12
C THR A 135 47.30 -0.57 -5.91
N PRO A 136 47.39 -0.50 -7.25
CA PRO A 136 46.54 -1.10 -8.29
C PRO A 136 47.38 -1.97 -9.28
N THR A 137 46.79 -2.93 -10.01
CA THR A 137 47.45 -3.44 -11.22
C THR A 137 46.49 -3.81 -12.35
N LEU A 138 46.80 -3.21 -13.49
CA LEU A 138 46.23 -3.25 -14.82
C LEU A 138 46.24 -4.66 -15.47
N SER A 139 45.15 -5.07 -16.13
CA SER A 139 45.21 -5.80 -17.42
C SER A 139 43.83 -6.01 -18.07
N ARG A 140 43.46 -5.04 -18.91
CA ARG A 140 42.79 -5.08 -20.23
C ARG A 140 42.32 -6.44 -20.83
N CYS A 141 41.01 -6.48 -21.17
CA CYS A 141 40.30 -7.04 -22.38
C CYS A 141 40.45 -8.55 -22.76
N PRO A 142 39.61 -9.14 -23.66
CA PRO A 142 38.68 -8.54 -24.64
C PRO A 142 37.28 -9.20 -24.80
N ALA A 143 36.49 -8.52 -25.65
CA ALA A 143 35.17 -8.87 -26.16
C ALA A 143 35.14 -10.15 -27.02
N CYS A 144 33.96 -10.77 -27.11
CA CYS A 144 33.62 -11.72 -28.16
C CYS A 144 32.28 -11.33 -28.79
N SER A 145 32.28 -11.42 -30.12
CA SER A 145 31.28 -11.01 -31.11
C SER A 145 29.95 -11.74 -31.05
#